data_AF-A0ABD4A2I6-F1
#
_entry.id   AF-A0ABD4A2I6-F1
#
_cell.length_a   1.000
_cell.length_b   1.000
_cell.length_c   1.000
_cell.angle_alpha   90.00
_cell.angle_beta   90.00
_cell.angle_gamma   90.00
#
_symmetry.space_group_name_H-M   'P 1'
#
loop_
_entity.id
_entity.type
_entity.pdbx_description
1 polymer ?
#
loop_
_entity_poly.entity_id
_entity_poly.type
_entity_poly.pdbx_seq_one_letter_code
_entity_poly.pdbx_strand_id
1 'polypeptide(L)' 'MLSFFKKKRNLSIYAPVNGEVIPLSFVPDSIFRDKLMGDGIAIIPTDGHFCAPINGKVILIALTKHAIGLKAE' A
#
# COMPACT_ATOMS: atom_id res chain seq x y z
N MET A 1 26.99 5.39 -14.26
CA MET A 1 27.43 6.55 -13.45
C MET A 1 26.74 6.45 -12.09
N LEU A 2 27.55 6.27 -11.05
CA LEU A 2 27.19 5.79 -9.71
C LEU A 2 26.32 6.80 -8.92
N SER A 3 25.06 6.47 -8.62
CA SER A 3 24.21 7.27 -7.71
C SER A 3 24.40 6.79 -6.26
N PHE A 4 25.40 7.34 -5.57
CA PHE A 4 25.84 6.91 -4.23
C PHE A 4 25.26 7.73 -3.05
N PHE A 5 24.36 8.68 -3.31
CA PHE A 5 23.76 9.53 -2.27
C PHE A 5 22.23 9.47 -2.24
N LYS A 6 21.66 8.26 -2.24
CA LYS A 6 20.23 8.10 -1.97
C LYS A 6 19.99 8.28 -0.46
N LYS A 7 19.66 9.51 -0.04
CA LYS A 7 19.25 9.84 1.33
C LYS A 7 18.11 8.90 1.74
N LYS A 8 18.35 8.02 2.73
CA LYS A 8 17.31 7.15 3.31
C LYS A 8 16.23 8.06 3.90
N ARG A 9 15.05 8.09 3.28
CA ARG A 9 13.86 8.73 3.85
C ARG A 9 13.14 7.67 4.67
N ASN A 10 12.98 7.93 5.97
CA ASN A 10 12.13 7.09 6.81
C ASN A 10 10.68 7.51 6.55
N LEU A 11 9.92 6.61 5.91
CA LEU A 11 8.49 6.78 5.69
C LEU A 11 7.75 5.86 6.67
N SER A 12 7.01 6.45 7.60
CA SER A 12 6.09 5.69 8.44
C SER A 12 4.80 5.45 7.66
N ILE A 13 4.42 4.19 7.52
CA ILE A 13 3.16 3.76 6.91
C ILE A 13 2.29 3.21 8.03
N TYR A 14 1.14 3.82 8.27
CA TYR A 14 0.17 3.41 9.27
C TYR A 14 -0.82 2.40 8.68
N ALA A 15 -1.51 1.64 9.53
CA ALA A 15 -2.56 0.74 9.08
C ALA A 15 -3.74 1.55 8.51
N PRO A 16 -4.16 1.32 7.25
CA PRO A 16 -5.28 2.06 6.65
C PRO A 16 -6.64 1.58 7.15
N VAL A 17 -6.72 0.42 7.81
CA VAL A 17 -7.94 -0.21 8.32
C VAL A 17 -7.59 -1.12 9.49
N ASN A 18 -8.53 -1.35 10.40
CA ASN A 18 -8.38 -2.38 11.42
C ASN A 18 -8.45 -3.78 10.78
N GLY A 19 -7.59 -4.70 11.19
CA GLY A 19 -7.62 -6.06 10.65
C GLY A 19 -6.38 -6.89 10.94
N GLU A 20 -6.35 -8.08 10.33
CA GLU A 20 -5.22 -9.01 10.40
C GLU A 20 -4.26 -8.78 9.24
N VAL A 21 -2.98 -8.56 9.53
CA VAL A 21 -1.94 -8.43 8.52
C VAL A 21 -1.53 -9.81 8.03
N ILE A 22 -1.60 -10.05 6.72
CA ILE A 22 -1.16 -11.28 6.08
C ILE A 22 -0.09 -10.99 5.00
N PRO A 23 0.81 -11.95 4.73
CA PRO A 23 1.73 -11.83 3.60
C PRO A 23 0.98 -11.80 2.26
N LEU A 24 1.53 -11.10 1.26
CA LEU A 24 0.95 -11.08 -0.09
C LEU A 24 0.78 -12.49 -0.70
N SER A 25 1.60 -13.47 -0.30
CA SER A 25 1.51 -14.85 -0.78
C SER A 25 0.17 -15.54 -0.47
N PHE A 26 -0.60 -15.03 0.50
CA PHE A 26 -1.92 -15.54 0.88
C PHE A 26 -3.07 -14.88 0.09
N VAL A 27 -2.79 -13.85 -0.71
CA VAL A 27 -3.81 -13.18 -1.53
C VAL A 27 -4.16 -14.07 -2.74
N PRO A 28 -5.45 -14.34 -3.02
CA PRO A 28 -5.89 -15.24 -4.10
C PRO A 28 -5.79 -14.63 -5.51
N ASP A 29 -4.99 -13.57 -5.70
CA ASP A 29 -4.80 -12.85 -6.95
C ASP A 29 -3.30 -12.79 -7.28
N SER A 30 -2.90 -13.35 -8.43
CA SER A 30 -1.51 -13.44 -8.86
C SER A 30 -0.84 -12.09 -9.02
N ILE A 31 -1.58 -11.02 -9.35
CA ILE A 31 -1.03 -9.68 -9.52
C ILE A 31 -0.39 -9.19 -8.21
N PHE A 32 -1.01 -9.49 -7.07
CA PHE A 32 -0.52 -9.15 -5.74
C PHE A 32 0.37 -10.24 -5.16
N ARG A 33 -0.04 -11.51 -5.27
CA ARG A 33 0.68 -12.66 -4.73
C ARG A 33 2.09 -12.79 -5.27
N ASP A 34 2.23 -12.56 -6.58
CA ASP A 34 3.50 -12.67 -7.29
C ASP A 34 4.24 -11.32 -7.34
N LYS A 35 3.77 -10.33 -6.57
CA LYS A 35 4.36 -8.98 -6.39
C LYS A 35 4.57 -8.21 -7.69
N LEU A 36 3.75 -8.44 -8.71
CA LEU A 36 3.87 -7.77 -10.02
C LEU A 36 3.62 -6.26 -9.93
N MET A 37 2.79 -5.84 -8.96
CA MET A 37 2.54 -4.41 -8.65
C MET A 37 3.55 -3.80 -7.68
N GLY A 38 4.50 -4.60 -7.18
CA GLY A 38 5.46 -4.20 -6.14
C GLY A 38 5.30 -4.98 -4.84
N ASP A 39 6.17 -4.67 -3.89
CA ASP A 39 6.18 -5.31 -2.57
C ASP A 39 5.20 -4.64 -1.60
N GLY A 40 4.80 -5.37 -0.56
CA GLY A 40 3.87 -4.88 0.44
C GLY A 40 3.31 -5.98 1.34
N ILE A 41 2.18 -5.67 1.96
CA ILE A 41 1.38 -6.55 2.82
C ILE A 41 -0.09 -6.47 2.41
N ALA A 42 -0.88 -7.46 2.84
CA ALA A 42 -2.33 -7.39 2.76
C ALA A 42 -2.92 -7.34 4.17
N ILE A 43 -4.12 -6.79 4.30
CA ILE A 43 -4.87 -6.74 5.57
C ILE A 43 -6.25 -7.34 5.30
N ILE A 44 -6.66 -8.32 6.10
CA ILE A 44 -8.05 -8.79 6.15
C ILE A 44 -8.80 -7.84 7.09
N PRO A 45 -9.66 -6.94 6.56
CA PRO A 45 -10.27 -5.90 7.37
C PRO A 45 -11.33 -6.47 8.32
N THR A 46 -11.38 -5.97 9.55
CA THR A 46 -12.43 -6.29 10.53
C THR A 46 -13.63 -5.35 10.46
N ASP A 47 -13.45 -4.19 9.82
CA ASP A 47 -14.50 -3.20 9.58
C ASP A 47 -14.30 -2.50 8.22
N GLY A 48 -15.25 -1.65 7.82
CA GLY A 48 -15.23 -0.95 6.53
C GLY A 48 -14.66 0.48 6.57
N HIS A 49 -14.05 0.92 7.67
CA HIS A 49 -13.58 2.30 7.82
C HIS A 49 -12.11 2.43 7.40
N PHE A 50 -11.91 2.92 6.18
CA PHE A 50 -10.57 3.15 5.64
C PHE A 50 -10.10 4.59 5.88
N CYS A 51 -8.87 4.73 6.35
CA CYS A 51 -8.19 6.00 6.61
C CYS A 51 -6.89 6.09 5.80
N ALA A 52 -6.33 7.30 5.68
CA ALA A 52 -5.07 7.49 4.97
C ALA A 52 -3.90 6.86 5.76
N PRO A 53 -3.11 5.95 5.15
CA PRO A 53 -1.95 5.33 5.82
C PRO A 53 -0.71 6.23 5.85
N ILE A 54 -0.71 7.34 5.11
CA ILE A 54 0.40 8.29 4.99
C ILE A 54 -0.10 9.72 4.77
N ASN A 55 0.74 10.70 5.07
CA ASN A 55 0.59 12.05 4.54
C ASN A 55 1.03 12.06 3.07
N GLY A 56 0.23 12.67 2.19
CA GLY A 56 0.49 12.65 0.76
C GLY A 56 -0.66 13.14 -0.09
N LYS A 57 -0.58 12.85 -1.39
CA LYS A 57 -1.59 13.23 -2.39
C LYS A 57 -2.28 12.00 -2.96
N VAL A 58 -3.59 12.08 -3.14
CA VAL A 58 -4.35 11.11 -3.94
C VAL A 58 -3.99 11.33 -5.41
N ILE A 59 -3.47 10.30 -6.06
CA ILE A 59 -3.02 10.34 -7.47
C ILE A 59 -3.92 9.52 -8.39
N LEU A 60 -4.72 8.61 -7.83
CA LEU A 60 -5.62 7.73 -8.57
C LEU A 60 -6.83 7.39 -7.71
N ILE A 61 -8.01 7.42 -8.32
CA ILE A 61 -9.24 6.85 -7.77
C ILE A 61 -9.81 5.93 -8.84
N ALA A 62 -9.94 4.65 -8.55
CA ALA A 62 -10.53 3.70 -9.49
C ALA A 62 -12.02 4.04 -9.75
N LEU A 63 -12.51 3.77 -10.96
CA LEU A 63 -13.88 4.13 -11.36
C LEU A 63 -14.96 3.55 -10.43
N THR A 64 -14.81 2.27 -10.04
CA THR A 64 -15.72 1.60 -9.09
C THR A 64 -15.40 1.90 -7.63
N LYS A 65 -14.43 2.78 -7.36
CA LYS A 65 -14.02 3.27 -6.04
C LYS A 65 -13.44 2.21 -5.08
N HIS A 66 -13.11 1.02 -5.58
CA HIS A 66 -12.47 -0.06 -4.79
C HIS A 66 -10.96 0.13 -4.55
N ALA A 67 -10.31 1.08 -5.22
CA ALA A 67 -8.88 1.32 -5.11
C ALA A 67 -8.54 2.82 -5.15
N ILE A 68 -7.59 3.21 -4.32
CA ILE A 68 -7.06 4.58 -4.21
C ILE A 68 -5.53 4.51 -4.25
N GLY A 69 -4.92 5.28 -5.14
CA GLY A 69 -3.47 5.46 -5.20
C GLY A 69 -3.04 6.71 -4.43
N LEU A 70 -2.06 6.56 -3.54
CA LEU A 70 -1.48 7.64 -2.75
C LEU A 70 0.00 7.81 -3.06
N LYS A 71 0.46 9.07 -3.15
CA LYS A 71 1.88 9.41 -3.26
C LYS A 71 2.32 10.17 -2.01
N ALA A 72 3.27 9.59 -1.28
CA ALA A 72 3.93 10.24 -0.14
C ALA A 72 4.65 11.52 -0.57
N GLU A 73 4.79 12.47 0.36
CA GLU A 73 5.51 13.74 0.16
C GLU A 73 7.05 13.59 0.10
#